data_AF-A0A7X6ZT85-F1
#
_entry.id   AF-A0A7X6ZT85-F1
#
_cell.length_a   1.000
_cell.length_b   1.000
_cell.length_c   1.000
_cell.angle_alpha   90.00
_cell.angle_beta   90.00
_cell.angle_gamma   90.00
#
_symmetry.space_group_name_H-M   'P 1'
#
loop_
_entity.id
_entity.type
_entity.pdbx_description
1 polymer ?
#
loop_
_entity_poly.entity_id
_entity_poly.type
_entity_poly.pdbx_seq_one_letter_code
_entity_poly.pdbx_strand_id
1 'polypeptide(L)'
;MDSTENKAFSEALSQIDSTSENKELEEKLKRHFGEMLVYKSSANSKFFSALSLPSYMRDWLVMRFSNSEGKIDKDEVAAYVKRTIPKKEQWNEYLVDLLLNNQSVRFLTKIKIDFDTATRNALFSLPDFGVPKKKGEAIIDWSVIEANRDYLLSPTEVWGIVELVCELDDSGRNSIFRLVDFTPFCPYTIDLDYFVESRTNFTIDEWIDVLISAIDYNPSGYASTKQKLTMISRLLPFVEKRLN
;
A
#
# COMPACT_ATOMS: atom_id res chain seq x y z
N MET A 1 -12.51 -7.32 -36.00
CA MET A 1 -11.08 -7.24 -35.63
C MET A 1 -10.74 -8.56 -34.99
N ASP A 2 -9.79 -9.24 -35.60
CA ASP A 2 -9.83 -10.67 -35.84
C ASP A 2 -9.25 -11.47 -34.66
N SER A 3 -9.89 -12.60 -34.32
CA SER A 3 -9.46 -13.52 -33.25
C SER A 3 -8.03 -14.05 -33.44
N THR A 4 -7.52 -13.95 -34.67
CA THR A 4 -6.17 -14.29 -35.10
C THR A 4 -5.11 -13.28 -34.62
N GLU A 5 -5.43 -11.99 -34.53
CA GLU A 5 -4.50 -10.94 -34.04
C GLU A 5 -4.24 -11.05 -32.54
N ASN A 6 -5.27 -11.42 -31.77
CA ASN A 6 -5.15 -11.59 -30.31
C ASN A 6 -4.30 -12.82 -29.94
N LYS A 7 -4.29 -13.85 -30.78
CA LYS A 7 -3.47 -15.04 -30.58
C LYS A 7 -2.00 -14.76 -30.91
N ALA A 8 -1.73 -14.05 -32.00
CA ALA A 8 -0.38 -13.60 -32.37
C ALA A 8 0.24 -12.63 -31.34
N PHE A 9 -0.57 -11.74 -30.75
CA PHE A 9 -0.13 -10.83 -29.70
C PHE A 9 0.17 -11.56 -28.37
N SER A 10 -0.64 -12.57 -28.03
CA SER A 10 -0.41 -13.42 -26.86
C SER A 10 0.78 -14.37 -27.04
N GLU A 11 1.04 -14.86 -28.26
CA GLU A 11 2.21 -15.66 -28.62
C GLU A 11 3.49 -14.80 -28.70
N ALA A 12 3.38 -13.54 -29.12
CA ALA A 12 4.49 -12.59 -29.06
C ALA A 12 4.86 -12.26 -27.60
N LEU A 13 3.88 -12.06 -26.71
CA LEU A 13 4.13 -11.87 -25.28
C LEU A 13 4.78 -13.09 -24.61
N SER A 14 4.39 -14.31 -25.00
CA SER A 14 5.03 -15.53 -24.47
C SER A 14 6.42 -15.79 -25.04
N GLN A 15 6.74 -15.31 -26.25
CA GLN A 15 8.09 -15.36 -26.81
C GLN A 15 9.00 -14.25 -26.26
N ILE A 16 8.46 -13.09 -25.89
CA ILE A 16 9.21 -11.98 -25.28
C ILE A 16 9.70 -12.32 -23.86
N ASP A 17 8.95 -13.16 -23.12
CA ASP A 17 9.35 -13.71 -21.82
C ASP A 17 10.52 -14.74 -21.89
N SER A 18 11.09 -14.99 -23.07
CA SER A 18 12.04 -16.10 -23.30
C SER A 18 13.39 -15.72 -23.92
N THR A 19 13.82 -14.45 -23.84
CA THR A 19 15.20 -14.07 -24.19
C THR A 19 16.16 -14.38 -23.04
N SER A 20 17.36 -14.92 -23.32
CA SER A 20 18.31 -15.34 -22.27
C SER A 20 18.76 -14.18 -21.37
N GLU A 21 18.82 -12.97 -21.91
CA GLU A 21 19.16 -11.74 -21.19
C GLU A 21 18.09 -11.37 -20.13
N ASN A 22 16.80 -11.53 -20.43
CA ASN A 22 15.73 -11.27 -19.45
C ASN A 22 15.76 -12.27 -18.29
N LYS A 23 16.09 -13.53 -18.57
CA LYS A 23 16.25 -14.55 -17.52
C LYS A 23 17.44 -14.26 -16.62
N GLU A 24 18.56 -13.81 -17.17
CA GLU A 24 19.73 -13.46 -16.36
C GLU A 24 19.45 -12.25 -15.45
N LEU A 25 18.75 -11.23 -15.95
CA LEU A 25 18.33 -10.08 -15.17
C LEU A 25 17.35 -10.49 -14.05
N GLU A 26 16.38 -11.36 -14.35
CA GLU A 26 15.43 -11.89 -13.37
C GLU A 26 16.14 -12.67 -12.25
N GLU A 27 17.12 -13.50 -12.58
CA GLU A 27 17.92 -14.23 -11.59
C GLU A 27 18.78 -13.30 -10.72
N LYS A 28 19.38 -12.25 -11.29
CA LYS A 28 20.09 -11.21 -10.51
C LYS A 28 19.13 -10.49 -9.58
N LEU A 29 17.94 -10.13 -10.05
CA LEU A 29 16.90 -9.51 -9.24
C LEU A 29 16.48 -10.43 -8.08
N LYS A 30 16.24 -11.72 -8.33
CA LYS A 30 15.88 -12.68 -7.26
C LYS A 30 16.99 -12.83 -6.23
N ARG A 31 18.25 -12.82 -6.68
CA ARG A 31 19.42 -12.98 -5.80
C ARG A 31 19.66 -11.75 -4.92
N HIS A 32 19.57 -10.55 -5.50
CA HIS A 32 19.93 -9.32 -4.80
C HIS A 32 18.73 -8.63 -4.16
N PHE A 33 17.52 -8.74 -4.73
CA PHE A 33 16.28 -8.07 -4.32
C PHE A 33 15.12 -9.01 -3.96
N GLY A 34 15.39 -10.29 -3.69
CA GLY A 34 14.36 -11.32 -3.53
C GLY A 34 13.22 -10.98 -2.57
N GLU A 35 13.51 -10.29 -1.45
CA GLU A 35 12.48 -9.88 -0.47
C GLU A 35 11.61 -8.71 -0.93
N MET A 36 12.03 -7.98 -1.96
CA MET A 36 11.33 -6.80 -2.50
C MET A 36 10.62 -7.08 -3.83
N LEU A 37 10.80 -8.27 -4.40
CA LEU A 37 10.18 -8.62 -5.68
C LEU A 37 8.71 -8.98 -5.51
N VAL A 38 7.89 -8.36 -6.36
CA VAL A 38 6.45 -8.61 -6.43
C VAL A 38 6.14 -9.27 -7.76
N TYR A 39 5.67 -10.52 -7.72
CA TYR A 39 5.26 -11.24 -8.92
C TYR A 39 3.91 -10.74 -9.44
N LYS A 40 3.96 -9.73 -10.32
CA LYS A 40 2.77 -9.16 -10.96
C LYS A 40 2.32 -10.05 -12.12
N SER A 41 1.27 -10.84 -11.90
CA SER A 41 0.57 -11.52 -12.99
C SER A 41 -0.71 -10.78 -13.39
N SER A 42 -0.99 -10.74 -14.69
CA SER A 42 -2.25 -10.17 -15.23
C SER A 42 -3.50 -10.89 -14.73
N ALA A 43 -3.38 -12.16 -14.32
CA ALA A 43 -4.45 -12.93 -13.71
C ALA A 43 -4.74 -12.50 -12.25
N ASN A 44 -3.77 -11.90 -11.57
CA ASN A 44 -3.92 -11.39 -10.20
C ASN A 44 -4.48 -9.96 -10.19
N SER A 45 -4.16 -9.14 -11.19
CA SER A 45 -4.59 -7.74 -11.25
C SER A 45 -6.12 -7.58 -11.19
N LYS A 46 -6.88 -8.44 -11.88
CA LYS A 46 -8.35 -8.45 -11.85
C LYS A 46 -8.91 -8.77 -10.46
N PHE A 47 -8.33 -9.75 -9.77
CA PHE A 47 -8.74 -10.12 -8.41
C PHE A 47 -8.53 -8.94 -7.44
N PHE A 48 -7.35 -8.34 -7.46
CA PHE A 48 -7.05 -7.21 -6.57
C PHE A 48 -7.80 -5.92 -6.93
N SER A 49 -8.14 -5.71 -8.21
CA SER A 49 -8.98 -4.56 -8.60
C SER A 49 -10.38 -4.59 -7.98
N ALA A 50 -10.92 -5.78 -7.70
CA ALA A 50 -12.21 -5.93 -7.03
C ALA A 50 -12.17 -5.54 -5.55
N LEU A 51 -10.99 -5.53 -4.92
CA LEU A 51 -10.81 -5.20 -3.51
C LEU A 51 -10.75 -3.68 -3.25
N SER A 52 -10.71 -2.85 -4.30
CA SER A 52 -10.64 -1.38 -4.21
C SER A 52 -9.48 -0.87 -3.33
N LEU A 53 -8.38 -1.63 -3.25
CA LEU A 53 -7.20 -1.28 -2.47
C LEU A 53 -6.20 -0.44 -3.29
N PRO A 54 -5.51 0.53 -2.66
CA PRO A 54 -4.35 1.21 -3.25
C PRO A 54 -3.28 0.24 -3.78
N SER A 55 -2.50 0.67 -4.78
CA SER A 55 -1.44 -0.15 -5.40
C SER A 55 -0.47 -0.76 -4.40
N TYR A 56 0.07 0.04 -3.48
CA TYR A 56 1.04 -0.44 -2.49
C TYR A 56 0.49 -1.54 -1.55
N MET A 57 -0.81 -1.50 -1.23
CA MET A 57 -1.44 -2.56 -0.43
C MET A 57 -1.64 -3.83 -1.24
N ARG A 58 -1.99 -3.70 -2.52
CA ARG A 58 -2.08 -4.84 -3.43
C ARG A 58 -0.73 -5.51 -3.57
N ASP A 59 0.32 -4.71 -3.78
CA ASP A 59 1.68 -5.20 -3.93
C ASP A 59 2.19 -5.87 -2.64
N TRP A 60 1.88 -5.33 -1.46
CA TRP A 60 2.18 -5.99 -0.19
C TRP A 60 1.41 -7.31 -0.01
N LEU A 61 0.13 -7.36 -0.36
CA LEU A 61 -0.65 -8.61 -0.29
C LEU A 61 -0.06 -9.66 -1.25
N VAL A 62 0.35 -9.25 -2.45
CA VAL A 62 1.05 -10.15 -3.37
C VAL A 62 2.32 -10.67 -2.73
N MET A 63 3.19 -9.79 -2.22
CA MET A 63 4.46 -10.15 -1.59
C MET A 63 4.28 -11.09 -0.37
N ARG A 64 3.28 -10.80 0.48
CA ARG A 64 3.05 -11.54 1.73
C ARG A 64 2.48 -12.94 1.49
N PHE A 65 1.64 -13.10 0.47
CA PHE A 65 0.90 -14.34 0.19
C PHE A 65 1.38 -15.06 -1.08
N SER A 66 2.45 -14.58 -1.72
CA SER A 66 3.13 -15.30 -2.80
C SER A 66 4.13 -16.31 -2.23
N ASN A 67 4.15 -17.50 -2.81
CA ASN A 67 5.24 -18.44 -2.58
C ASN A 67 6.50 -18.05 -3.39
N SER A 68 7.58 -18.84 -3.24
CA SER A 68 8.85 -18.64 -3.97
C SER A 68 8.75 -18.70 -5.50
N GLU A 69 7.62 -19.17 -6.03
CA GLU A 69 7.32 -19.26 -7.47
C GLU A 69 6.33 -18.16 -7.92
N GLY A 70 5.97 -17.21 -7.05
CA GLY A 70 5.04 -16.12 -7.37
C GLY A 70 3.57 -16.55 -7.44
N LYS A 71 3.23 -17.77 -7.02
CA LYS A 71 1.85 -18.25 -6.94
C LYS A 71 1.22 -17.77 -5.64
N ILE A 72 0.04 -17.16 -5.78
CA ILE A 72 -0.72 -16.56 -4.67
C ILE A 72 -1.89 -17.46 -4.31
N ASP A 73 -2.10 -17.70 -3.02
CA ASP A 73 -3.35 -18.27 -2.52
C ASP A 73 -4.42 -17.17 -2.43
N LYS A 74 -5.33 -17.15 -3.40
CA LYS A 74 -6.39 -16.12 -3.49
C LYS A 74 -7.43 -16.27 -2.37
N ASP A 75 -7.66 -17.49 -1.87
CA ASP A 75 -8.63 -17.73 -0.81
C ASP A 75 -8.09 -17.25 0.54
N GLU A 76 -6.79 -17.48 0.79
CA GLU A 76 -6.11 -16.96 1.97
C GLU A 76 -6.08 -15.42 1.97
N VAL A 77 -5.74 -14.80 0.84
CA VAL A 77 -5.79 -13.33 0.70
C VAL A 77 -7.19 -12.80 0.94
N ALA A 78 -8.22 -13.42 0.35
CA ALA A 78 -9.60 -13.00 0.54
C ALA A 78 -10.04 -13.12 2.01
N ALA A 79 -9.66 -14.20 2.70
CA ALA A 79 -9.92 -14.39 4.11
C ALA A 79 -9.19 -13.36 4.98
N TYR A 80 -7.91 -13.08 4.70
CA TYR A 80 -7.14 -12.07 5.40
C TYR A 80 -7.74 -10.67 5.24
N VAL A 81 -8.06 -10.28 4.00
CA VAL A 81 -8.68 -8.99 3.69
C VAL A 81 -10.04 -8.88 4.38
N LYS A 82 -10.89 -9.92 4.30
CA LYS A 82 -12.20 -9.92 4.97
C LYS A 82 -12.10 -9.81 6.50
N ARG A 83 -11.05 -10.38 7.10
CA ARG A 83 -10.82 -10.34 8.55
C ARG A 83 -10.23 -9.01 9.01
N THR A 84 -9.34 -8.43 8.21
CA THR A 84 -8.47 -7.32 8.64
C THR A 84 -8.96 -5.97 8.12
N ILE A 85 -9.59 -5.95 6.94
CA ILE A 85 -10.15 -4.76 6.28
C ILE A 85 -11.67 -4.89 6.27
N PRO A 86 -12.33 -4.37 7.31
CA PRO A 86 -13.77 -4.52 7.42
C PRO A 86 -14.50 -3.70 6.37
N LYS A 87 -15.60 -4.26 5.87
CA LYS A 87 -16.54 -3.53 5.02
C LYS A 87 -17.43 -2.61 5.86
N LYS A 88 -18.04 -1.64 5.19
CA LYS A 88 -18.97 -0.69 5.83
C LYS A 88 -20.10 -1.39 6.60
N GLU A 89 -20.57 -2.53 6.11
CA GLU A 89 -21.64 -3.30 6.77
C GLU A 89 -21.21 -3.92 8.11
N GLN A 90 -19.91 -4.23 8.26
CA GLN A 90 -19.33 -4.81 9.48
C GLN A 90 -19.11 -3.75 10.58
N TRP A 91 -19.27 -2.47 10.27
CA TRP A 91 -19.16 -1.40 11.28
C TRP A 91 -20.14 -1.59 12.43
N ASN A 92 -21.35 -2.11 12.16
CA ASN A 92 -22.34 -2.38 13.20
C ASN A 92 -21.88 -3.46 14.19
N GLU A 93 -21.08 -4.43 13.76
CA GLU A 93 -20.51 -5.46 14.64
C GLU A 93 -19.51 -4.81 15.61
N TYR A 94 -18.60 -3.97 15.09
CA TYR A 94 -17.68 -3.21 15.95
C TYR A 94 -18.39 -2.26 16.89
N LEU A 95 -19.51 -1.64 16.48
CA LEU A 95 -20.31 -0.82 17.37
C LEU A 95 -20.91 -1.65 18.52
N VAL A 96 -21.33 -2.89 18.29
CA VAL A 96 -21.79 -3.77 19.37
C VAL A 96 -20.63 -4.06 20.33
N ASP A 97 -19.45 -4.39 19.82
CA ASP A 97 -18.29 -4.68 20.69
C ASP A 97 -17.83 -3.46 21.49
N LEU A 98 -17.77 -2.29 20.85
CA LEU A 98 -17.41 -1.02 21.46
C LEU A 98 -18.46 -0.55 22.48
N LEU A 99 -19.74 -0.54 22.12
CA LEU A 99 -20.80 0.10 22.90
C LEU A 99 -21.46 -0.82 23.92
N LEU A 100 -21.64 -2.10 23.61
CA LEU A 100 -22.32 -3.06 24.47
C LEU A 100 -21.33 -3.88 25.29
N ASN A 101 -20.28 -4.40 24.65
CA ASN A 101 -19.32 -5.30 25.30
C ASN A 101 -18.17 -4.54 25.96
N ASN A 102 -18.04 -3.24 25.70
CA ASN A 102 -16.97 -2.37 26.19
C ASN A 102 -15.57 -2.93 25.86
N GLN A 103 -15.43 -3.52 24.67
CA GLN A 103 -14.21 -4.13 24.16
C GLN A 103 -13.49 -3.19 23.20
N SER A 104 -12.16 -3.23 23.21
CA SER A 104 -11.38 -2.56 22.17
C SER A 104 -11.53 -3.32 20.85
N VAL A 105 -11.56 -2.57 19.75
CA VAL A 105 -11.64 -3.14 18.40
C VAL A 105 -10.43 -2.69 17.61
N ARG A 106 -9.83 -3.63 16.86
CA ARG A 106 -8.62 -3.40 16.09
C ARG A 106 -8.80 -3.84 14.65
N PHE A 107 -8.60 -2.93 13.70
CA PHE A 107 -8.76 -3.21 12.26
C PHE A 107 -7.99 -2.24 11.37
N LEU A 108 -7.76 -2.63 10.12
CA LEU A 108 -7.06 -1.83 9.11
C LEU A 108 -8.05 -0.93 8.37
N THR A 109 -7.78 0.38 8.37
CA THR A 109 -8.63 1.37 7.68
C THR A 109 -7.83 2.62 7.30
N LYS A 110 -8.47 3.52 6.56
CA LYS A 110 -8.00 4.89 6.37
C LYS A 110 -8.39 5.74 7.57
N ILE A 111 -7.43 6.51 8.05
CA ILE A 111 -7.62 7.51 9.09
C ILE A 111 -7.12 8.86 8.60
N LYS A 112 -7.80 9.93 9.02
CA LYS A 112 -7.34 11.31 8.87
C LYS A 112 -7.47 12.03 10.20
N ILE A 113 -6.44 12.78 10.57
CA ILE A 113 -6.41 13.58 11.79
C ILE A 113 -6.73 15.05 11.48
N ASP A 114 -7.50 15.68 12.35
CA ASP A 114 -7.82 17.10 12.35
C ASP A 114 -7.64 17.66 13.78
N PHE A 115 -7.51 18.98 13.90
CA PHE A 115 -7.29 19.64 15.19
C PHE A 115 -8.41 20.63 15.49
N ASP A 116 -9.04 20.50 16.66
CA ASP A 116 -10.01 21.47 17.14
C ASP A 116 -9.35 22.45 18.12
N THR A 117 -9.17 23.69 17.65
CA THR A 117 -8.56 24.76 18.45
C THR A 117 -9.44 25.25 19.59
N ALA A 118 -10.77 25.05 19.51
CA ALA A 118 -11.69 25.49 20.55
C ALA A 118 -11.63 24.60 21.79
N THR A 119 -11.52 23.29 21.58
CA THR A 119 -11.42 22.29 22.66
C THR A 119 -9.98 21.89 22.98
N ARG A 120 -9.02 22.28 22.13
CA ARG A 120 -7.60 21.85 22.18
C ARG A 120 -7.43 20.33 22.08
N ASN A 121 -8.37 19.66 21.42
CA ASN A 121 -8.34 18.22 21.19
C ASN A 121 -7.95 17.92 19.75
N ALA A 122 -7.21 16.82 19.57
CA ALA A 122 -7.02 16.21 18.28
C ALA A 122 -8.18 15.24 18.00
N LEU A 123 -8.69 15.28 16.77
CA LEU A 123 -9.83 14.51 16.30
C LEU A 123 -9.36 13.56 15.21
N PHE A 124 -9.99 12.39 15.13
CA PHE A 124 -9.78 11.49 13.99
C PHE A 124 -11.07 11.31 13.20
N SER A 125 -10.93 10.95 11.93
CA SER A 125 -12.03 10.54 11.08
C SER A 125 -11.69 9.23 10.37
N LEU A 126 -12.71 8.39 10.20
CA LEU A 126 -12.67 7.16 9.44
C LEU A 126 -13.62 7.31 8.24
N PRO A 127 -13.11 7.74 7.07
CA PRO A 127 -13.93 8.06 5.91
C PRO A 127 -14.84 6.91 5.46
N ASP A 128 -14.33 5.68 5.49
CA ASP A 128 -15.05 4.49 5.04
C ASP A 128 -16.27 4.14 5.92
N PHE A 129 -16.23 4.55 7.20
CA PHE A 129 -17.27 4.27 8.20
C PHE A 129 -18.15 5.49 8.53
N GLY A 130 -17.81 6.67 8.01
CA GLY A 130 -18.54 7.91 8.30
C GLY A 130 -18.42 8.33 9.77
N VAL A 131 -17.25 8.11 10.37
CA VAL A 131 -16.92 8.55 11.73
C VAL A 131 -16.03 9.79 11.63
N PRO A 132 -16.27 10.85 12.43
CA PRO A 132 -17.37 11.00 13.39
C PRO A 132 -18.69 11.39 12.70
N LYS A 133 -19.83 11.06 13.32
CA LYS A 133 -21.16 11.56 12.96
C LYS A 133 -21.48 12.90 13.62
N LYS A 134 -20.89 13.16 14.79
CA LYS A 134 -21.06 14.41 15.55
C LYS A 134 -19.70 15.02 15.89
N LYS A 135 -19.65 16.36 15.96
CA LYS A 135 -18.42 17.05 16.35
C LYS A 135 -18.02 16.63 17.78
N GLY A 136 -16.75 16.24 17.95
CA GLY A 136 -16.20 15.81 19.25
C GLY A 136 -16.48 14.36 19.63
N GLU A 137 -17.10 13.56 18.75
CA GLU A 137 -17.37 12.12 18.99
C GLU A 137 -16.11 11.24 18.85
N ALA A 138 -15.11 11.67 18.07
CA ALA A 138 -13.92 10.89 17.76
C ALA A 138 -12.65 11.66 18.16
N ILE A 139 -11.98 11.21 19.22
CA ILE A 139 -10.83 11.87 19.84
C ILE A 139 -9.61 10.94 19.76
N ILE A 140 -8.43 11.52 19.62
CA ILE A 140 -7.16 10.79 19.62
C ILE A 140 -6.26 11.33 20.73
N ASP A 141 -5.57 10.42 21.41
CA ASP A 141 -4.60 10.80 22.42
C ASP A 141 -3.32 11.39 21.81
N TRP A 142 -2.79 12.43 22.46
CA TRP A 142 -1.56 13.08 22.03
C TRP A 142 -0.37 12.12 21.97
N SER A 143 -0.33 11.12 22.86
CA SER A 143 0.70 10.07 22.86
C SER A 143 0.73 9.26 21.56
N VAL A 144 -0.45 8.94 21.00
CA VAL A 144 -0.58 8.20 19.73
C VAL A 144 -0.08 9.05 18.57
N ILE A 145 -0.38 10.35 18.59
CA ILE A 145 0.12 11.33 17.60
C ILE A 145 1.63 11.45 17.69
N GLU A 146 2.18 11.61 18.89
CA GLU A 146 3.62 11.75 19.12
C GLU A 146 4.42 10.53 18.67
N ALA A 147 3.88 9.33 18.89
CA ALA A 147 4.49 8.09 18.43
C ALA A 147 4.47 7.92 16.90
N ASN A 148 3.52 8.55 16.20
CA ASN A 148 3.26 8.32 14.77
C ASN A 148 3.21 9.62 13.94
N ARG A 149 3.99 10.63 14.32
CA ARG A 149 3.92 11.99 13.74
C ARG A 149 4.08 12.02 12.23
N ASP A 150 5.02 11.26 11.70
CA ASP A 150 5.36 11.25 10.26
C ASP A 150 4.19 10.78 9.39
N TYR A 151 3.26 10.01 9.97
CA TYR A 151 2.08 9.49 9.30
C TYR A 151 0.84 10.30 9.63
N LEU A 152 0.54 10.50 10.92
CA LEU A 152 -0.72 11.10 11.37
C LEU A 152 -0.82 12.61 11.12
N LEU A 153 0.31 13.31 10.92
CA LEU A 153 0.31 14.74 10.55
C LEU A 153 0.26 14.97 9.03
N SER A 154 0.17 13.90 8.23
CA SER A 154 -0.01 14.02 6.79
C SER A 154 -1.32 14.77 6.45
N PRO A 155 -1.33 15.66 5.46
CA PRO A 155 -2.56 16.33 5.03
C PRO A 155 -3.56 15.37 4.35
N THR A 156 -3.11 14.17 3.97
CA THR A 156 -3.93 13.15 3.30
C THR A 156 -4.33 12.04 4.26
N GLU A 157 -5.37 11.30 3.88
CA GLU A 157 -5.72 10.03 4.54
C GLU A 157 -4.53 9.06 4.52
N VAL A 158 -4.29 8.39 5.64
CA VAL A 158 -3.24 7.38 5.78
C VAL A 158 -3.88 6.05 6.16
N TRP A 159 -3.36 4.97 5.61
CA TRP A 159 -3.77 3.63 6.00
C TRP A 159 -3.01 3.17 7.24
N GLY A 160 -3.72 2.56 8.17
CA GLY A 160 -3.12 1.95 9.34
C GLY A 160 -4.09 1.08 10.11
N ILE A 161 -3.52 0.26 10.99
CA ILE A 161 -4.30 -0.50 11.94
C ILE A 161 -4.65 0.45 13.09
N VAL A 162 -5.93 0.69 13.27
CA VAL A 162 -6.47 1.51 14.37
C VAL A 162 -6.92 0.60 15.49
N GLU A 163 -6.69 1.00 16.73
CA GLU A 163 -7.34 0.42 17.90
C GLU A 163 -8.24 1.47 18.56
N LEU A 164 -9.54 1.16 18.62
CA LEU A 164 -10.56 2.05 19.14
C LEU A 164 -11.16 1.48 20.42
N VAL A 165 -11.49 2.39 21.34
CA VAL A 165 -12.33 2.11 22.51
C VAL A 165 -13.50 3.10 22.55
N CYS A 166 -14.60 2.70 23.17
CA CYS A 166 -15.68 3.61 23.52
C CYS A 166 -15.60 3.89 25.02
N GLU A 167 -15.48 5.15 25.39
CA GLU A 167 -15.42 5.57 26.78
C GLU A 167 -16.10 6.93 26.98
N LEU A 168 -16.21 7.37 28.23
CA LEU A 168 -16.70 8.71 28.51
C LEU A 168 -15.62 9.75 28.22
N ASP A 169 -16.05 10.92 27.74
CA ASP A 169 -15.19 12.09 27.64
C ASP A 169 -14.63 12.51 29.00
N ASP A 170 -13.62 13.37 29.02
CA ASP A 170 -12.98 13.85 30.26
C ASP A 170 -13.98 14.55 31.21
N SER A 171 -15.14 14.97 30.70
CA SER A 171 -16.25 15.54 31.48
C SER A 171 -17.15 14.48 32.14
N GLY A 172 -17.02 13.21 31.76
CA GLY A 172 -17.84 12.08 32.22
C GLY A 172 -19.27 12.11 31.71
N ARG A 173 -19.58 12.88 30.66
CA ARG A 173 -20.96 13.17 30.25
C ARG A 173 -21.34 12.55 28.92
N ASN A 174 -20.40 12.46 27.99
CA ASN A 174 -20.67 11.97 26.64
C ASN A 174 -19.81 10.76 26.35
N SER A 175 -20.38 9.75 25.71
CA SER A 175 -19.60 8.64 25.14
C SER A 175 -18.90 9.11 23.86
N ILE A 176 -17.61 8.80 23.75
CA ILE A 176 -16.74 9.12 22.62
C ILE A 176 -16.02 7.86 22.15
N PHE A 177 -15.64 7.84 20.87
CA PHE A 177 -14.63 6.92 20.36
C PHE A 177 -13.25 7.53 20.62
N ARG A 178 -12.39 6.79 21.30
CA ARG A 178 -10.98 7.14 21.48
C ARG A 178 -10.09 6.23 20.65
N LEU A 179 -9.18 6.81 19.88
CA LEU A 179 -8.08 6.08 19.25
C LEU A 179 -6.96 5.92 20.28
N VAL A 180 -6.73 4.68 20.71
CA VAL A 180 -5.75 4.33 21.76
C VAL A 180 -4.46 3.77 21.19
N ASP A 181 -4.48 3.21 19.98
CA ASP A 181 -3.28 2.79 19.27
C ASP A 181 -3.44 3.01 17.75
N PHE A 182 -2.32 3.27 17.10
CA PHE A 182 -2.22 3.38 15.66
C PHE A 182 -0.91 2.76 15.18
N THR A 183 -1.02 1.77 14.31
CA THR A 183 0.12 1.20 13.58
C THR A 183 0.03 1.62 12.11
N PRO A 184 0.93 2.48 11.60
CA PRO A 184 0.90 2.88 10.20
C PRO A 184 1.10 1.65 9.32
N PHE A 185 0.26 1.52 8.29
CA PHE A 185 0.43 0.48 7.30
C PHE A 185 1.44 0.97 6.26
N CYS A 186 2.72 0.82 6.60
CA CYS A 186 3.84 1.10 5.71
C CYS A 186 4.56 -0.23 5.41
N PRO A 187 4.14 -0.96 4.37
CA PRO A 187 4.67 -2.28 4.08
C PRO A 187 6.12 -2.30 3.61
N TYR A 188 6.71 -1.12 3.37
CA TYR A 188 8.05 -0.98 2.80
C TYR A 188 8.89 -0.07 3.69
N THR A 189 10.05 -0.57 4.09
CA THR A 189 11.13 0.23 4.67
C THR A 189 12.19 0.43 3.60
N ILE A 190 12.58 1.69 3.35
CA ILE A 190 13.61 2.01 2.37
C ILE A 190 14.96 1.96 3.06
N ASP A 191 15.82 1.04 2.65
CA ASP A 191 17.23 0.99 3.04
C ASP A 191 18.11 1.41 1.85
N LEU A 192 18.54 2.67 1.86
CA LEU A 192 19.33 3.23 0.77
C LEU A 192 20.68 2.55 0.60
N ASP A 193 21.33 2.14 1.70
CA ASP A 193 22.64 1.52 1.65
C ASP A 193 22.56 0.16 0.96
N TYR A 194 21.50 -0.61 1.28
CA TYR A 194 21.18 -1.85 0.60
C TYR A 194 20.96 -1.67 -0.92
N PHE A 195 20.23 -0.62 -1.33
CA PHE A 195 20.03 -0.34 -2.76
C PHE A 195 21.34 0.05 -3.46
N VAL A 196 22.18 0.85 -2.81
CA VAL A 196 23.48 1.28 -3.34
C VAL A 196 24.43 0.09 -3.50
N GLU A 197 24.49 -0.80 -2.52
CA GLU A 197 25.31 -2.02 -2.58
C GLU A 197 24.79 -2.96 -3.67
N SER A 198 23.49 -3.25 -3.67
CA SER A 198 22.87 -4.17 -4.63
C SER A 198 23.04 -3.68 -6.07
N ARG A 199 22.95 -2.36 -6.32
CA ARG A 199 23.17 -1.71 -7.62
C ARG A 199 24.50 -2.10 -8.26
N THR A 200 25.56 -2.35 -7.47
CA THR A 200 26.89 -2.68 -8.00
C THR A 200 26.93 -3.98 -8.83
N ASN A 201 25.93 -4.85 -8.64
CA ASN A 201 25.80 -6.13 -9.34
C ASN A 201 25.13 -6.02 -10.73
N PHE A 202 24.72 -4.82 -11.13
CA PHE A 202 24.02 -4.57 -12.39
C PHE A 202 24.83 -3.64 -13.30
N THR A 203 24.77 -3.87 -14.60
CA THR A 203 25.24 -2.91 -15.61
C THR A 203 24.33 -1.68 -15.65
N ILE A 204 24.75 -0.64 -16.38
CA ILE A 204 23.91 0.57 -16.54
C ILE A 204 22.62 0.25 -17.29
N ASP A 205 22.70 -0.51 -18.39
CA ASP A 205 21.52 -0.86 -19.19
C ASP A 205 20.54 -1.75 -18.42
N GLU A 206 21.05 -2.76 -17.70
CA GLU A 206 20.22 -3.58 -16.80
C GLU A 206 19.55 -2.72 -15.74
N TRP A 207 20.27 -1.79 -15.12
CA TRP A 207 19.70 -0.94 -14.09
C TRP A 207 18.61 0.01 -14.61
N ILE A 208 18.76 0.53 -15.83
CA ILE A 208 17.71 1.31 -16.47
C ILE A 208 16.45 0.45 -16.62
N ASP A 209 16.59 -0.82 -16.99
CA ASP A 209 15.46 -1.74 -17.16
C ASP A 209 14.81 -2.11 -15.82
N VAL A 210 15.61 -2.27 -14.76
CA VAL A 210 15.11 -2.41 -13.39
C VAL A 210 14.30 -1.19 -12.97
N LEU A 211 14.81 0.03 -13.19
CA LEU A 211 14.11 1.27 -12.83
C LEU A 211 12.79 1.45 -13.59
N ILE A 212 12.78 1.16 -14.90
CA ILE A 212 11.56 1.20 -15.72
C ILE A 212 10.53 0.18 -15.22
N SER A 213 10.97 -1.03 -14.89
CA SER A 213 10.10 -2.08 -14.35
C SER A 213 9.54 -1.72 -12.97
N ALA A 214 10.34 -1.07 -12.12
CA ALA A 214 9.94 -0.64 -10.78
C ALA A 214 8.83 0.42 -10.78
N ILE A 215 8.68 1.18 -11.88
CA ILE A 215 7.56 2.11 -12.08
C ILE A 215 6.41 1.52 -12.90
N ASP A 216 6.31 0.19 -12.98
CA ASP A 216 5.27 -0.59 -13.67
C ASP A 216 5.25 -0.49 -15.21
N TYR A 217 6.38 -0.15 -15.85
CA TYR A 217 6.52 -0.15 -17.30
C TYR A 217 7.34 -1.34 -17.80
N ASN A 218 7.03 -1.84 -19.01
CA ASN A 218 7.82 -2.89 -19.65
C ASN A 218 9.03 -2.26 -20.40
N PRO A 219 10.29 -2.56 -20.02
CA PRO A 219 11.47 -2.02 -20.69
C PRO A 219 11.56 -2.39 -22.17
N SER A 220 11.09 -3.57 -22.56
CA SER A 220 11.06 -4.04 -23.96
C SER A 220 10.09 -3.25 -24.84
N GLY A 221 9.20 -2.44 -24.23
CA GLY A 221 8.28 -1.57 -24.95
C GLY A 221 8.91 -0.29 -25.50
N TYR A 222 10.17 0.01 -25.15
CA TYR A 222 10.87 1.23 -25.57
C TYR A 222 11.85 0.93 -26.71
N ALA A 223 11.84 1.76 -27.74
CA ALA A 223 12.68 1.57 -28.93
C ALA A 223 14.16 1.95 -28.72
N SER A 224 14.49 2.71 -27.67
CA SER A 224 15.87 3.10 -27.37
C SER A 224 16.07 3.47 -25.90
N THR A 225 17.32 3.40 -25.43
CA THR A 225 17.73 3.86 -24.09
C THR A 225 17.36 5.31 -23.85
N LYS A 226 17.38 6.18 -24.88
CA LYS A 226 16.96 7.58 -24.77
C LYS A 226 15.49 7.70 -24.36
N GLN A 227 14.61 6.86 -24.89
CA GLN A 227 13.20 6.87 -24.50
C GLN A 227 13.02 6.37 -23.06
N LYS A 228 13.75 5.32 -22.65
CA LYS A 228 13.76 4.84 -21.26
C LYS A 228 14.21 5.96 -20.30
N LEU A 229 15.33 6.63 -20.58
CA LEU A 229 15.83 7.74 -19.78
C LEU A 229 14.88 8.94 -19.75
N THR A 230 14.16 9.22 -20.85
CA THR A 230 13.13 10.27 -20.88
C THR A 230 11.94 9.92 -19.99
N MET A 231 11.62 8.63 -19.83
CA MET A 231 10.60 8.21 -18.88
C MET A 231 11.08 8.37 -17.43
N ILE A 232 12.29 7.90 -17.13
CA ILE A 232 12.90 8.01 -15.80
C ILE A 232 13.07 9.48 -15.39
N SER A 233 13.39 10.37 -16.32
CA SER A 233 13.59 11.79 -15.99
C SER A 233 12.33 12.48 -15.43
N ARG A 234 11.14 11.93 -15.67
CA ARG A 234 9.89 12.39 -15.03
C ARG A 234 9.89 12.19 -13.51
N LEU A 235 10.81 11.38 -12.98
CA LEU A 235 10.99 11.15 -11.55
C LEU A 235 11.91 12.20 -10.90
N LEU A 236 12.67 12.97 -11.69
CA LEU A 236 13.63 13.95 -11.17
C LEU A 236 13.02 14.99 -10.21
N PRO A 237 11.79 15.50 -10.41
CA PRO A 237 11.16 16.43 -9.47
C PRO A 237 10.94 15.85 -8.05
N PHE A 238 10.96 14.52 -7.90
CA PHE A 238 10.79 13.86 -6.60
C PHE A 238 12.11 13.71 -5.83
N VAL A 239 13.26 13.77 -6.52
CA VAL A 239 14.58 13.55 -5.93
C VAL A 239 15.39 14.84 -5.80
N GLU A 240 15.16 15.83 -6.66
CA GLU A 240 15.90 17.09 -6.67
C GLU A 240 14.95 18.28 -6.54
N LYS A 241 15.25 19.17 -5.59
CA LYS A 241 14.41 20.35 -5.34
C LYS A 241 14.67 21.40 -6.43
N ARG A 242 13.61 22.03 -6.91
CA ARG A 242 13.66 23.17 -7.87
C ARG A 242 14.27 22.79 -9.24
N LEU A 243 13.94 21.60 -9.74
CA LEU A 243 14.40 21.14 -11.04
C LEU A 243 13.60 21.72 -12.23
N ASN A 244 12.45 22.36 -11.97
CA ASN A 244 11.57 22.99 -12.97
C ASN A 244 11.86 24.49 -13.12
#